data_AF-A0AAV5TJM1-F1
#
_entry.id   AF-A0AAV5TJM1-F1
#
_cell.length_a   1.000
_cell.length_b   1.000
_cell.length_c   1.000
_cell.angle_alpha   90.00
_cell.angle_beta   90.00
_cell.angle_gamma   90.00
#
_symmetry.space_group_name_H-M   'P 1'
#
loop_
_entity.id
_entity.type
_entity.pdbx_description
1 polymer ?
#
loop_
_entity_poly.entity_id
_entity_poly.type
_entity_poly.pdbx_seq_one_letter_code
_entity_poly.pdbx_strand_id
1 'polypeptide(L)'
;NLFAFDSTTILVNHIAARYCRSRYHSLHSPTSLNGRYQAKEAYDVAKSMQPAFMSIYFAKTLLAIILLSFCYKMDAVLQCVPFLFPATFADLEVLYFLTHTILSIFLIVWLMIKHPRFRRRINSMLGESLKLNEISSASQIRDRRSEGNLYFESLTASWSLAHANSKRKR
;
A
#
# COMPACT_ATOMS: atom_id res chain seq x y z
N ASN A 1 -22.60 -7.27 2.18
CA ASN A 1 -21.32 -7.86 2.64
C ASN A 1 -20.07 -7.06 2.27
N LEU A 2 -19.99 -6.36 1.13
CA LEU A 2 -18.80 -5.57 0.75
C LEU A 2 -18.38 -4.51 1.80
N PHE A 3 -19.33 -3.73 2.32
CA PHE A 3 -19.06 -2.72 3.35
C PHE A 3 -18.49 -3.30 4.65
N ALA A 4 -18.92 -4.50 5.05
CA ALA A 4 -18.38 -5.16 6.23
C ALA A 4 -16.90 -5.51 6.06
N PHE A 5 -16.47 -5.91 4.86
CA PHE A 5 -15.06 -6.17 4.55
C PHE A 5 -14.21 -4.90 4.57
N ASP A 6 -14.74 -3.79 4.04
CA ASP A 6 -14.02 -2.51 4.06
C ASP A 6 -13.90 -1.96 5.51
N SER A 7 -14.97 -2.03 6.31
CA SER A 7 -14.95 -1.63 7.72
C SER A 7 -14.01 -2.49 8.56
N THR A 8 -13.99 -3.82 8.34
CA THR A 8 -13.06 -4.71 9.03
C THR A 8 -11.61 -4.44 8.63
N THR A 9 -11.35 -4.11 7.36
CA THR A 9 -10.00 -3.71 6.89
C THR A 9 -9.51 -2.45 7.61
N ILE A 10 -10.36 -1.43 7.75
CA ILE A 10 -10.01 -0.20 8.49
C ILE A 10 -9.72 -0.52 9.96
N LEU A 11 -10.58 -1.34 10.59
CA LEU A 11 -10.43 -1.73 11.99
C LEU A 11 -9.14 -2.52 12.23
N VAL A 12 -8.86 -3.53 11.40
CA VAL A 12 -7.63 -4.32 11.47
C VAL A 12 -6.42 -3.43 11.26
N ASN A 13 -6.43 -2.52 10.29
CA ASN A 13 -5.31 -1.59 10.07
C ASN A 13 -5.10 -0.66 11.27
N HIS A 14 -6.17 -0.21 11.93
CA HIS A 14 -6.09 0.60 13.13
C HIS A 14 -5.49 -0.18 14.33
N ILE A 15 -5.94 -1.42 14.54
CA ILE A 15 -5.41 -2.32 15.56
C ILE A 15 -3.94 -2.64 15.29
N ALA A 16 -3.59 -2.95 14.04
CA ALA A 16 -2.22 -3.24 13.63
C ALA A 16 -1.29 -2.04 13.88
N ALA A 17 -1.71 -0.82 13.53
CA ALA A 17 -0.95 0.39 13.82
C ALA A 17 -0.75 0.60 15.34
N ARG A 18 -1.81 0.40 16.14
CA ARG A 18 -1.73 0.51 17.60
C ARG A 18 -0.79 -0.54 18.21
N TYR A 19 -0.88 -1.77 17.74
CA TYR A 19 -0.02 -2.88 18.17
C TYR A 19 1.45 -2.61 17.82
N CYS A 20 1.75 -2.22 16.58
CA CYS A 20 3.11 -1.91 16.15
C CYS A 20 3.71 -0.74 16.95
N ARG A 21 2.91 0.29 17.24
CA ARG A 21 3.33 1.41 18.10
C ARG A 21 3.66 0.95 19.52
N SER A 22 2.78 0.16 20.14
CA SER A 22 3.00 -0.39 21.49
C SER A 22 4.26 -1.26 21.52
N ARG A 23 4.42 -2.14 20.53
CA ARG A 23 5.59 -3.01 20.40
C ARG A 23 6.88 -2.21 20.25
N TYR A 24 6.89 -1.17 19.42
CA TYR A 24 8.03 -0.25 19.26
C TYR A 24 8.45 0.38 20.59
N HIS A 25 7.50 0.84 21.42
CA HIS A 25 7.82 1.40 22.74
C HIS A 25 8.29 0.35 23.75
N SER A 26 7.78 -0.89 23.68
CA SER A 26 8.18 -1.97 24.60
C SER A 26 9.62 -2.48 24.37
N LEU A 27 10.15 -2.36 23.15
CA LEU A 27 11.48 -2.80 22.77
C LEU A 27 12.54 -1.72 23.09
N HIS A 28 12.80 -1.47 24.38
CA HIS A 28 13.86 -0.56 24.84
C HIS A 28 15.24 -1.22 24.97
N SER A 29 15.33 -2.55 24.82
CA SER A 29 16.60 -3.27 25.00
C SER A 29 17.54 -3.13 23.80
N PRO A 30 18.83 -2.78 24.00
CA PRO A 30 19.83 -2.61 22.94
C PRO A 30 20.11 -3.90 22.14
N THR A 31 19.78 -5.08 22.65
CA THR A 31 19.93 -6.35 21.93
C THR A 31 18.85 -6.58 20.86
N SER A 32 17.82 -5.74 20.79
CA SER A 32 16.66 -5.90 19.90
C SER A 32 16.54 -4.82 18.82
N LEU A 33 17.64 -4.13 18.49
CA LEU A 33 17.70 -3.04 17.49
C LEU A 33 16.98 -3.38 16.17
N ASN A 34 17.12 -4.63 15.70
CA ASN A 34 16.42 -5.13 14.52
C ASN A 34 14.89 -5.17 14.71
N GLY A 35 14.40 -5.78 15.79
CA GLY A 35 12.97 -5.88 16.08
C GLY A 35 12.30 -4.51 16.28
N ARG A 36 13.03 -3.56 16.88
CA ARG A 36 12.56 -2.17 17.02
C ARG A 36 12.43 -1.48 15.66
N TYR A 37 13.39 -1.68 14.76
CA TYR A 37 13.34 -1.12 13.41
C TYR A 37 12.18 -1.70 12.59
N GLN A 38 11.99 -3.02 12.62
CA GLN A 38 10.86 -3.68 11.95
C GLN A 38 9.51 -3.19 12.50
N ALA A 39 9.36 -3.07 13.82
CA ALA A 39 8.13 -2.57 14.44
C ALA A 39 7.85 -1.09 14.08
N LYS A 40 8.90 -0.26 14.01
CA LYS A 40 8.79 1.14 13.57
C LYS A 40 8.35 1.23 12.12
N GLU A 41 8.97 0.44 11.25
CA GLU A 41 8.64 0.44 9.82
C GLU A 41 7.21 -0.05 9.58
N ALA A 42 6.80 -1.15 10.21
CA ALA A 42 5.43 -1.66 10.11
C ALA A 42 4.40 -0.63 10.61
N TYR A 43 4.72 0.11 11.68
CA TYR A 43 3.89 1.21 12.16
C TYR A 43 3.80 2.35 11.14
N ASP A 44 4.92 2.80 10.59
CA ASP A 44 4.95 3.90 9.60
C ASP A 44 4.19 3.51 8.33
N VAL A 45 4.29 2.26 7.88
CA VAL A 45 3.48 1.69 6.79
C VAL A 45 2.01 1.75 7.15
N ALA A 46 1.58 1.10 8.23
CA ALA A 46 0.17 1.03 8.62
C ALA A 46 -0.46 2.43 8.77
N LYS A 47 0.28 3.36 9.39
CA LYS A 47 -0.15 4.75 9.55
C LYS A 47 -0.28 5.48 8.21
N SER A 48 0.64 5.26 7.27
CA SER A 48 0.58 5.87 5.93
C SER A 48 -0.58 5.33 5.09
N MET A 49 -1.03 4.09 5.35
CA MET A 49 -2.17 3.46 4.64
C MET A 49 -3.54 3.93 5.15
N GLN A 50 -3.65 4.37 6.40
CA GLN A 50 -4.91 4.84 6.99
C GLN A 50 -5.67 5.89 6.15
N PRO A 51 -5.06 7.00 5.69
CA PRO A 51 -5.77 7.99 4.88
C PRO A 51 -6.22 7.43 3.52
N ALA A 52 -5.47 6.48 2.95
CA ALA A 52 -5.82 5.84 1.68
C ALA A 52 -7.03 4.91 1.83
N PHE A 53 -7.11 4.15 2.93
CA PHE A 53 -8.28 3.32 3.21
C PHE A 53 -9.52 4.17 3.48
N MET A 54 -9.37 5.28 4.21
CA MET A 54 -10.49 6.19 4.46
C MET A 54 -10.99 6.84 3.17
N SER A 55 -10.11 7.36 2.31
CA SER A 55 -10.53 8.00 1.05
C SER A 55 -11.27 7.02 0.13
N ILE A 56 -10.84 5.77 0.07
CA ILE A 56 -11.50 4.73 -0.75
C ILE A 56 -12.83 4.32 -0.14
N TYR A 57 -12.91 4.21 1.18
CA TYR A 57 -14.18 3.96 1.85
C TYR A 57 -15.22 5.03 1.52
N PHE A 58 -14.83 6.31 1.59
CA PHE A 58 -15.70 7.41 1.20
C PHE A 58 -16.05 7.36 -0.29
N ALA A 59 -15.08 7.12 -1.18
CA ALA A 59 -15.34 7.05 -2.62
C ALA A 59 -16.28 5.90 -2.99
N LYS A 60 -16.10 4.71 -2.40
CA LYS A 60 -17.02 3.58 -2.59
C LYS A 60 -18.42 3.86 -2.04
N THR A 61 -18.51 4.55 -0.89
CA THR A 61 -19.79 4.94 -0.30
C THR A 61 -20.53 5.92 -1.22
N LEU A 62 -19.83 6.91 -1.76
CA LEU A 62 -20.41 7.84 -2.75
C LEU A 62 -20.85 7.11 -4.02
N LEU A 63 -20.04 6.19 -4.54
CA LEU A 63 -20.41 5.37 -5.70
C LEU A 63 -21.67 4.55 -5.42
N ALA A 64 -21.78 3.94 -4.24
CA ALA A 64 -22.97 3.18 -3.86
C ALA A 64 -24.22 4.05 -3.76
N ILE A 65 -24.12 5.27 -3.21
CA ILE A 65 -25.22 6.24 -3.17
C ILE A 65 -25.63 6.61 -4.61
N ILE A 66 -24.67 6.88 -5.49
CA ILE A 66 -24.92 7.19 -6.90
C ILE A 66 -25.63 6.02 -7.58
N LEU A 67 -25.12 4.79 -7.43
CA LEU A 67 -25.71 3.59 -8.02
C LEU A 67 -27.14 3.33 -7.50
N LEU A 68 -27.38 3.49 -6.19
CA LEU A 68 -28.72 3.39 -5.61
C LEU A 68 -29.67 4.47 -6.13
N SER A 69 -29.15 5.65 -6.47
CA SER A 69 -29.94 6.74 -7.07
C SER A 69 -30.35 6.43 -8.51
N PHE A 70 -29.57 5.63 -9.23
CA PHE A 70 -29.91 5.15 -10.57
C PHE A 70 -30.75 3.87 -10.55
N CYS A 71 -30.55 3.00 -9.57
CA CYS A 71 -31.27 1.74 -9.45
C CYS A 71 -31.35 1.28 -7.99
N TYR A 72 -32.55 1.40 -7.40
CA TYR A 72 -32.81 0.91 -6.05
C TYR A 72 -33.21 -0.57 -6.02
N LYS A 73 -33.92 -1.03 -7.06
CA LYS A 73 -34.44 -2.39 -7.14
C LYS A 73 -34.33 -2.92 -8.57
N MET A 74 -33.99 -4.20 -8.68
CA MET A 74 -34.14 -4.96 -9.92
C MET A 74 -35.43 -5.77 -9.89
N ASP A 75 -36.19 -5.72 -10.98
CA ASP A 75 -37.35 -6.59 -11.18
C ASP A 75 -36.95 -7.96 -11.76
N ALA A 76 -37.91 -8.89 -11.83
CA ALA A 76 -37.70 -10.27 -12.27
C ALA A 76 -37.16 -10.39 -13.71
N VAL A 77 -37.26 -9.32 -14.51
CA VAL A 77 -36.77 -9.25 -15.91
C VAL A 77 -35.42 -8.52 -15.99
N LEU A 78 -34.69 -8.36 -14.88
CA LEU A 78 -33.41 -7.65 -14.80
C LEU A 78 -33.47 -6.18 -15.26
N GLN A 79 -34.67 -5.59 -15.24
CA GLN A 79 -34.83 -4.15 -15.46
C GLN A 79 -34.65 -3.41 -14.14
N CYS A 80 -33.81 -2.38 -14.18
CA CYS A 80 -33.62 -1.47 -13.06
C CYS A 80 -34.79 -0.51 -12.98
N VAL A 81 -35.40 -0.40 -11.80
CA VAL A 81 -36.39 0.63 -11.51
C VAL A 81 -35.62 1.89 -11.09
N PRO A 82 -35.62 2.96 -11.90
CA PRO A 82 -34.85 4.15 -11.60
C PRO A 82 -35.50 4.98 -10.51
N PHE A 83 -34.68 5.62 -9.67
CA PHE A 83 -35.16 6.63 -8.73
C PHE A 83 -35.14 8.03 -9.36
N LEU A 84 -34.06 8.40 -10.09
CA LEU A 84 -33.90 9.71 -10.74
C LEU A 84 -33.78 9.66 -12.27
N PHE A 85 -33.01 8.72 -12.82
CA PHE A 85 -32.76 8.61 -14.26
C PHE A 85 -32.81 7.16 -14.73
N PRO A 86 -33.46 6.85 -15.86
CA PRO A 86 -33.46 5.52 -16.43
C PRO A 86 -32.05 5.17 -16.95
N ALA A 87 -31.47 4.11 -16.41
CA ALA A 87 -30.21 3.55 -16.86
C ALA A 87 -30.38 2.03 -17.08
N THR A 88 -29.68 1.47 -18.05
CA THR A 88 -29.68 0.02 -18.23
C THR A 88 -28.77 -0.64 -17.19
N PHE A 89 -29.03 -1.92 -16.90
CA PHE A 89 -28.17 -2.69 -16.00
C PHE A 89 -26.71 -2.73 -16.49
N ALA A 90 -26.50 -2.83 -17.81
CA ALA A 90 -25.17 -2.86 -18.41
C ALA A 90 -24.38 -1.56 -18.17
N ASP A 91 -25.04 -0.40 -18.26
CA ASP A 91 -24.39 0.90 -18.00
C ASP A 91 -23.91 1.01 -16.54
N LEU A 92 -24.73 0.52 -15.60
CA LEU A 92 -24.40 0.52 -14.18
C LEU A 92 -23.26 -0.43 -13.85
N GLU A 93 -23.22 -1.60 -14.49
CA GLU A 93 -22.15 -2.57 -14.35
C GLU A 93 -20.81 -2.01 -14.85
N VAL A 94 -20.80 -1.39 -16.04
CA VAL A 94 -19.61 -0.73 -16.60
C VAL A 94 -19.13 0.39 -15.69
N LEU A 95 -20.03 1.25 -15.21
CA LEU A 95 -19.70 2.33 -14.29
C LEU A 95 -19.08 1.82 -12.99
N TYR A 96 -19.64 0.74 -12.44
CA TYR A 96 -19.15 0.09 -11.23
C TYR A 96 -17.73 -0.44 -11.41
N PHE A 97 -17.49 -1.25 -12.46
CA PHE A 97 -16.17 -1.82 -12.73
C PHE A 97 -15.12 -0.76 -13.05
N LEU A 98 -15.47 0.23 -13.87
CA LEU A 98 -14.56 1.31 -14.24
C LEU A 98 -14.13 2.10 -13.01
N THR A 99 -15.08 2.51 -12.17
CA THR A 99 -14.80 3.29 -10.96
C THR A 99 -13.97 2.48 -9.96
N HIS A 100 -14.28 1.18 -9.78
CA HIS A 100 -13.47 0.30 -8.93
C HIS A 100 -12.04 0.13 -9.44
N THR A 101 -11.85 0.04 -10.75
CA THR A 101 -10.52 -0.08 -11.36
C THR A 101 -9.71 1.20 -11.14
N ILE A 102 -10.33 2.36 -11.37
CA ILE A 102 -9.70 3.68 -11.14
C ILE A 102 -9.30 3.85 -9.67
N LEU A 103 -10.18 3.50 -8.73
CA LEU A 103 -9.90 3.58 -7.30
C LEU A 103 -8.76 2.64 -6.88
N SER A 104 -8.69 1.45 -7.48
CA SER A 104 -7.63 0.47 -7.21
C SER A 104 -6.27 0.98 -7.71
N ILE A 105 -6.23 1.55 -8.91
CA ILE A 105 -5.03 2.19 -9.46
C ILE A 105 -4.61 3.35 -8.57
N PHE A 106 -5.57 4.20 -8.17
CA PHE A 106 -5.32 5.34 -7.29
C PHE A 106 -4.72 4.91 -5.94
N LEU A 107 -5.23 3.85 -5.31
CA LEU A 107 -4.67 3.29 -4.08
C LEU A 107 -3.19 2.91 -4.27
N ILE A 108 -2.89 2.17 -5.34
CA ILE A 108 -1.54 1.68 -5.62
C ILE A 108 -0.59 2.86 -5.82
N VAL A 109 -0.99 3.84 -6.64
CA VAL A 109 -0.20 5.04 -6.90
C VAL A 109 0.00 5.84 -5.61
N TRP A 110 -1.04 6.01 -4.80
CA TRP A 110 -0.96 6.71 -3.52
C TRP A 110 0.02 6.03 -2.56
N LEU A 111 -0.05 4.70 -2.44
CA LEU A 111 0.88 3.90 -1.64
C LEU A 111 2.32 4.06 -2.13
N MET A 112 2.53 4.03 -3.44
CA MET A 112 3.83 4.21 -4.07
C MET A 112 4.44 5.59 -3.77
N ILE A 113 3.64 6.65 -3.81
CA ILE A 113 4.09 8.03 -3.56
C ILE A 113 4.38 8.26 -2.07
N LYS A 114 3.48 7.82 -1.18
CA LYS A 114 3.59 8.09 0.25
C LYS A 114 4.63 7.22 0.94
N HIS A 115 4.88 6.01 0.46
CA HIS A 115 5.82 5.12 1.11
C HIS A 115 7.27 5.44 0.71
N PRO A 116 8.13 5.89 1.65
CA PRO A 116 9.46 6.39 1.33
C PRO A 116 10.37 5.32 0.69
N ARG A 117 10.17 4.03 0.99
CA ARG A 117 10.94 2.95 0.34
C ARG A 117 10.47 2.64 -1.06
N PHE A 118 9.16 2.65 -1.32
CA PHE A 118 8.65 2.45 -2.68
C PHE A 118 9.09 3.62 -3.55
N ARG A 119 8.95 4.86 -3.05
CA ARG A 119 9.47 6.04 -3.70
C ARG A 119 10.98 5.95 -3.99
N ARG A 120 11.80 5.50 -3.04
CA ARG A 120 13.25 5.29 -3.29
C ARG A 120 13.52 4.26 -4.37
N ARG A 121 12.77 3.14 -4.39
CA ARG A 121 12.93 2.08 -5.40
C ARG A 121 12.43 2.50 -6.78
N ILE A 122 11.34 3.25 -6.84
CA ILE A 122 10.86 3.88 -8.07
C ILE A 122 11.88 4.89 -8.57
N ASN A 123 12.38 5.76 -7.70
CA ASN A 123 13.41 6.74 -8.07
C ASN A 123 14.73 6.08 -8.48
N SER A 124 15.10 4.93 -7.89
CA SER A 124 16.30 4.19 -8.31
C SER A 124 16.09 3.50 -9.66
N MET A 125 14.94 2.87 -9.90
CA MET A 125 14.62 2.26 -11.21
C MET A 125 14.45 3.31 -12.29
N LEU A 126 13.75 4.40 -12.00
CA LEU A 126 13.55 5.52 -12.92
C LEU A 126 14.87 6.27 -13.16
N GLY A 127 15.68 6.41 -12.12
CA GLY A 127 17.03 6.97 -12.18
C GLY A 127 18.02 6.08 -12.92
N GLU A 128 17.90 4.75 -12.87
CA GLU A 128 18.67 3.80 -13.68
C GLU A 128 18.24 3.84 -15.15
N SER A 129 16.93 3.92 -15.43
CA SER A 129 16.41 4.12 -16.79
C SER A 129 16.79 5.49 -17.37
N LEU A 130 16.89 6.53 -16.55
CA LEU A 130 17.38 7.86 -16.95
C LEU A 130 18.92 7.91 -17.06
N LYS A 131 19.65 7.22 -16.18
CA LYS A 131 21.13 7.11 -16.24
C LYS A 131 21.62 6.27 -17.41
N LEU A 132 20.80 5.39 -17.98
CA LEU A 132 21.13 4.73 -19.24
C LEU A 132 21.27 5.74 -20.41
N ASN A 133 20.70 6.94 -20.28
CA ASN A 133 20.86 8.05 -21.22
C ASN A 133 21.90 9.09 -20.78
N GLU A 134 22.50 8.95 -19.60
CA GLU A 134 23.39 9.96 -19.02
C GLU A 134 24.61 9.29 -18.36
N ILE A 135 25.43 8.62 -19.18
CA ILE A 135 26.84 8.43 -18.85
C ILE A 135 27.52 9.80 -18.98
N SER A 136 27.34 10.66 -17.99
CA SER A 136 28.28 11.76 -17.74
C SER A 136 28.01 12.36 -16.37
N SER A 137 29.10 12.61 -15.65
CA SER A 137 29.19 13.55 -14.53
C SER A 137 28.76 13.06 -13.15
N ALA A 138 29.80 12.62 -12.44
CA ALA A 138 29.98 12.58 -11.00
C ALA A 138 29.14 13.57 -10.17
N SER A 139 28.68 13.11 -9.00
CA SER A 139 29.12 13.71 -7.74
C SER A 139 28.74 12.83 -6.54
N GLN A 140 29.72 12.67 -5.66
CA GLN A 140 29.59 12.16 -4.31
C GLN A 140 28.64 13.07 -3.52
N ILE A 141 27.56 12.50 -2.99
CA ILE A 141 26.87 13.08 -1.84
C ILE A 141 27.02 12.07 -0.71
N ARG A 142 27.87 12.44 0.24
CA ARG A 142 28.15 11.77 1.50
C ARG A 142 26.87 11.75 2.34
N ASP A 143 26.08 10.69 2.18
CA ASP A 143 24.81 10.53 2.86
C ASP A 143 25.02 9.98 4.28
N ARG A 144 24.36 10.62 5.24
CA ARG A 144 24.27 10.19 6.64
C ARG A 144 23.78 8.75 6.61
N ARG A 145 24.62 7.75 6.92
CA ARG A 145 24.26 6.32 6.90
C ARG A 145 23.00 6.11 7.73
N SER A 146 21.85 6.03 7.06
CA SER A 146 20.58 5.77 7.73
C SER A 146 20.67 4.37 8.33
N GLU A 147 20.23 4.19 9.58
CA GLU A 147 20.26 2.91 10.31
C GLU A 147 19.68 1.74 9.49
N GLY A 148 18.75 2.04 8.56
CA GLY A 148 18.21 1.07 7.61
C GLY A 148 19.25 0.48 6.65
N ASN A 149 20.23 1.26 6.19
CA ASN A 149 21.28 0.77 5.30
C ASN A 149 22.22 -0.20 6.04
N LEU A 150 22.58 0.12 7.29
CA LEU A 150 23.36 -0.77 8.15
C LEU A 150 22.63 -2.09 8.43
N TYR A 151 21.30 -2.02 8.61
CA TYR A 151 20.46 -3.19 8.77
C TYR A 151 20.45 -4.10 7.53
N PHE A 152 20.24 -3.53 6.34
CA PHE A 152 20.20 -4.33 5.10
C PHE A 152 21.58 -4.87 4.71
N GLU A 153 22.65 -4.14 5.00
CA GLU A 153 24.02 -4.61 4.79
C GLU A 153 24.31 -5.83 5.69
N SER A 154 23.90 -5.76 6.97
CA SER A 154 23.98 -6.89 7.91
C SER A 154 23.15 -8.10 7.46
N LEU A 155 21.92 -7.89 6.97
CA LEU A 155 21.08 -8.95 6.41
C LEU A 155 21.71 -9.60 5.18
N THR A 156 22.21 -8.79 4.24
CA THR A 156 22.83 -9.26 3.01
C THR A 156 24.07 -10.09 3.31
N ALA A 157 24.88 -9.65 4.28
CA ALA A 157 26.01 -10.41 4.79
C ALA A 157 25.57 -11.74 5.45
N SER A 158 24.47 -11.75 6.20
CA SER A 158 23.96 -12.98 6.82
C SER A 158 23.48 -14.00 5.77
N TRP A 159 22.82 -13.52 4.71
CA TRP A 159 22.31 -14.36 3.63
C TRP A 159 23.41 -14.90 2.72
N SER A 160 24.41 -14.09 2.38
CA SER A 160 25.56 -14.55 1.60
C SER A 160 26.33 -15.65 2.34
N LEU A 161 26.48 -15.52 3.66
CA LEU A 161 27.12 -16.51 4.51
C LEU A 161 26.30 -17.79 4.63
N ALA A 162 24.98 -17.68 4.75
CA ALA A 162 24.07 -18.84 4.73
C ALA A 162 24.10 -19.59 3.37
N HIS A 163 24.16 -18.85 2.26
CA HIS A 163 24.30 -19.42 0.91
C HIS A 163 25.66 -20.09 0.68
N ALA A 164 26.75 -19.51 1.21
CA ALA A 164 28.07 -20.13 1.15
C ALA A 164 28.10 -21.44 1.95
N ASN A 165 27.47 -21.46 3.12
CA ASN A 165 27.37 -22.66 3.96
C ASN A 165 26.47 -23.75 3.36
N SER A 166 25.41 -23.39 2.62
CA SER A 166 24.57 -24.38 1.94
C SER A 166 25.26 -25.01 0.73
N LYS A 167 26.11 -24.25 0.01
CA LYS A 167 26.95 -24.77 -1.07
C LYS A 167 28.08 -25.68 -0.61
N ARG A 168 28.60 -25.50 0.62
CA ARG A 168 29.64 -26.36 1.21
C ARG A 168 29.14 -27.72 1.70
N LYS A 169 27.82 -27.87 1.85
CA LYS A 169 27.17 -29.12 2.31
C LYS A 169 26.63 -29.99 1.16
N ARG A 170 26.77 -29.54 -0.08
CA ARG A 170 26.57 -30.35 -1.30
C ARG A 170 27.91 -30.74 -1.87
#